data_AF-A0A6A1Q2Q2-F1
#
_entry.id   AF-A0A6A1Q2Q2-F1
#
_cell.length_a   1.000
_cell.length_b   1.000
_cell.length_c   1.000
_cell.angle_alpha   90.00
_cell.angle_beta   90.00
_cell.angle_gamma   90.00
#
_symmetry.space_group_name_H-M   'P 1'
#
loop_
_entity.id
_entity.type
_entity.pdbx_description
1 polymer ?
#
loop_
_entity_poly.entity_id
_entity_poly.type
_entity_poly.pdbx_seq_one_letter_code
_entity_poly.pdbx_strand_id
1 'polypeptide(L)'
;YLVDSRWFKQWKKYVGFDSWDKYQMGDQNVYPGPIDNSGLLKDGDAQSLKEHLIDELDYILLPTEGWNKLVSWYTLMEGQEPIARKVHIKNN
;
A
#
# COMPACT_ATOMS: atom_id res chain seq x y z
N TYR A 1 -4.30 6.46 5.02
CA TYR A 1 -4.78 5.35 4.18
C TYR A 1 -3.88 4.16 4.39
N LEU A 2 -4.44 2.96 4.48
CA LEU A 2 -3.65 1.73 4.54
C LEU A 2 -3.25 1.34 3.11
N VAL A 3 -2.02 0.85 2.97
CA VAL A 3 -1.52 0.21 1.76
C VAL A 3 -0.86 -1.10 2.16
N ASP A 4 -1.12 -2.19 1.43
CA ASP A 4 -0.46 -3.47 1.64
C ASP A 4 1.07 -3.32 1.56
N SER A 5 1.78 -3.84 2.55
CA SER A 5 3.23 -3.68 2.64
C SER A 5 3.96 -4.38 1.50
N ARG A 6 3.39 -5.44 0.92
CA ARG A 6 3.97 -6.15 -0.24
C ARG A 6 3.96 -5.26 -1.47
N TRP A 7 2.81 -4.64 -1.77
CA TRP A 7 2.70 -3.68 -2.87
C TRP A 7 3.65 -2.51 -2.65
N PHE A 8 3.69 -1.95 -1.43
CA PHE A 8 4.56 -0.82 -1.13
C PHE A 8 6.05 -1.15 -1.22
N LYS A 9 6.47 -2.34 -0.75
CA LYS A 9 7.86 -2.84 -0.90
C LYS A 9 8.23 -3.00 -2.38
N GLN A 10 7.31 -3.45 -3.21
CA GLN A 10 7.51 -3.56 -4.66
C GLN A 10 7.67 -2.19 -5.30
N TRP A 11 6.82 -1.23 -4.95
CA TRP A 11 6.96 0.17 -5.38
C TRP A 11 8.31 0.77 -4.99
N LYS A 12 8.75 0.56 -3.75
CA LYS A 12 10.07 1.05 -3.29
C LYS A 12 11.23 0.52 -4.12
N LYS A 13 11.19 -0.75 -4.54
CA LYS A 13 12.18 -1.32 -5.46
C LYS A 13 12.12 -0.64 -6.83
N TYR A 14 10.91 -0.50 -7.40
CA TYR A 14 10.69 0.10 -8.71
C TYR A 14 11.21 1.54 -8.78
N VAL A 15 10.98 2.35 -7.75
CA VAL A 15 11.43 3.76 -7.73
C VAL A 15 12.81 3.96 -7.10
N GLY A 16 13.43 2.89 -6.59
CA GLY A 16 14.72 2.96 -5.90
C GLY A 16 14.68 3.75 -4.58
N PHE A 17 13.58 3.68 -3.82
CA PHE A 17 13.34 4.49 -2.62
C PHE A 17 14.36 4.24 -1.50
N ASP A 18 14.57 2.98 -1.11
CA ASP A 18 15.50 2.59 -0.03
C ASP A 18 16.84 2.03 -0.57
N SER A 19 17.00 1.93 -1.89
CA SER A 19 18.07 1.13 -2.47
C SER A 19 19.34 1.93 -2.72
N TRP A 20 20.46 1.45 -2.17
CA TRP A 20 21.80 1.81 -2.66
C TRP A 20 22.09 1.17 -4.03
N ASP A 21 21.39 0.08 -4.34
CA ASP A 21 21.49 -0.68 -5.58
C ASP A 21 20.30 -0.38 -6.51
N LYS A 22 20.51 0.54 -7.45
CA LYS A 22 19.50 0.98 -8.42
C LYS A 22 19.34 0.07 -9.63
N TYR A 23 19.93 -1.15 -9.64
CA TYR A 23 19.84 -2.03 -10.82
C TYR A 23 18.40 -2.38 -11.22
N GLN A 24 17.48 -2.42 -10.25
CA GLN A 24 16.07 -2.73 -10.50
C GLN A 24 15.20 -1.47 -10.68
N MET A 25 15.76 -0.27 -10.54
CA MET A 25 14.98 0.97 -10.66
C MET A 25 14.45 1.11 -12.10
N GLY A 26 13.14 1.27 -12.24
CA GLY A 26 12.46 1.36 -13.53
C GLY A 26 12.32 0.04 -14.29
N ASP A 27 12.81 -1.08 -13.75
CA ASP A 27 12.64 -2.40 -14.37
C ASP A 27 11.15 -2.81 -14.32
N GLN A 28 10.61 -3.20 -15.47
CA GLN A 28 9.23 -3.67 -15.59
C GLN A 28 8.97 -4.94 -14.77
N ASN A 29 9.99 -5.76 -14.52
CA ASN A 29 9.87 -6.95 -13.67
C ASN A 29 9.54 -6.60 -12.21
N VAL A 30 9.79 -5.36 -11.79
CA VAL A 30 9.48 -4.86 -10.45
C VAL A 30 8.39 -3.81 -10.46
N TYR A 31 7.73 -3.56 -11.61
CA TYR A 31 6.59 -2.66 -11.69
C TYR A 31 5.47 -3.15 -10.76
N PRO A 32 4.99 -2.33 -9.81
CA PRO A 32 4.06 -2.79 -8.78
C PRO A 32 2.63 -3.01 -9.29
N GLY A 33 2.27 -2.47 -10.47
CA GLY A 33 0.90 -2.49 -10.97
C GLY A 33 -0.06 -1.65 -10.12
N PRO A 34 -1.38 -1.79 -10.33
CA PRO A 34 -2.40 -1.14 -9.50
C PRO A 34 -2.24 -1.46 -8.03
N ILE A 35 -2.58 -0.48 -7.18
CA ILE A 35 -2.55 -0.67 -5.72
C ILE A 35 -3.48 -1.82 -5.38
N ASP A 36 -2.94 -2.86 -4.75
CA ASP A 36 -3.68 -4.04 -4.34
C ASP A 36 -3.62 -4.21 -2.82
N ASN A 37 -4.78 -4.03 -2.17
CA ASN A 37 -4.96 -4.23 -0.74
C ASN A 37 -5.68 -5.55 -0.39
N SER A 38 -5.85 -6.47 -1.36
CA SER A 38 -6.53 -7.75 -1.13
C SER A 38 -5.89 -8.57 -0.02
N GLY A 39 -4.56 -8.46 0.16
CA GLY A 39 -3.83 -9.09 1.26
C GLY A 39 -4.32 -8.67 2.64
N LEU A 40 -4.87 -7.46 2.78
CA LEU A 40 -5.38 -6.89 4.03
C LEU A 40 -6.86 -7.19 4.28
N LEU A 41 -7.61 -7.61 3.26
CA LEU A 41 -9.06 -7.75 3.28
C LEU A 41 -9.49 -9.20 3.55
N LYS A 42 -10.62 -9.38 4.23
CA LYS A 42 -11.23 -10.70 4.45
C LYS A 42 -11.73 -11.27 3.12
N ASP A 43 -11.63 -12.58 2.94
CA ASP A 43 -12.05 -13.22 1.69
C ASP A 43 -13.55 -12.99 1.44
N GLY A 44 -13.88 -12.52 0.24
CA GLY A 44 -15.26 -12.23 -0.17
C GLY A 44 -15.83 -10.91 0.37
N ASP A 45 -15.05 -10.11 1.10
CA ASP A 45 -15.46 -8.78 1.58
C ASP A 45 -14.38 -7.73 1.27
N ALA A 46 -14.68 -6.87 0.29
CA ALA A 46 -13.76 -5.85 -0.18
C ALA A 46 -13.56 -4.66 0.79
N GLN A 47 -14.27 -4.63 1.92
CA GLN A 47 -14.20 -3.53 2.89
C GLN A 47 -13.75 -3.97 4.30
N SER A 48 -13.94 -5.23 4.66
CA SER A 48 -13.54 -5.74 5.97
C SER A 48 -12.05 -6.10 6.04
N LEU A 49 -11.33 -5.48 6.99
CA LEU A 49 -9.94 -5.83 7.26
C LEU A 49 -9.81 -7.19 7.98
N LYS A 50 -8.75 -7.92 7.67
CA LYS A 50 -8.27 -9.04 8.50
C LYS A 50 -7.91 -8.55 9.90
N GLU A 51 -8.00 -9.47 10.86
CA GLU A 51 -7.64 -9.20 12.25
C GLU A 51 -6.13 -9.38 12.46
N HIS A 52 -5.61 -8.78 13.54
CA HIS A 52 -4.19 -8.87 13.94
C HIS A 52 -3.18 -8.34 12.91
N LEU A 53 -3.59 -7.43 12.02
CA LEU A 53 -2.67 -6.72 11.13
C LEU A 53 -1.76 -5.77 11.93
N ILE A 54 -0.47 -5.83 11.63
CA ILE A 54 0.58 -5.06 12.32
C ILE A 54 1.10 -3.96 11.39
N ASP A 55 1.19 -2.74 11.93
CA ASP A 55 1.76 -1.60 11.22
C ASP A 55 3.22 -1.85 10.83
N GLU A 56 3.64 -1.35 9.67
CA GLU A 56 4.94 -1.57 9.01
C GLU A 56 5.26 -3.01 8.57
N LEU A 57 4.62 -4.02 9.18
CA LEU A 57 4.77 -5.42 8.79
C LEU A 57 3.80 -5.79 7.66
N ASP A 58 2.49 -5.61 7.90
CA ASP A 58 1.43 -6.04 6.99
C ASP A 58 0.94 -4.88 6.12
N TYR A 59 0.88 -3.68 6.67
CA TYR A 59 0.48 -2.46 5.95
C TYR A 59 1.41 -1.30 6.29
N ILE A 60 1.32 -0.24 5.50
CA ILE A 60 1.87 1.07 5.83
C ILE A 60 0.75 2.10 5.87
N LEU A 61 0.97 3.21 6.59
CA LEU A 61 0.06 4.34 6.64
C LEU A 61 0.57 5.50 5.79
N LEU A 62 -0.24 5.94 4.85
CA LEU A 62 0.01 7.16 4.08
C LEU A 62 -0.90 8.32 4.48
N PRO A 63 -0.38 9.55 4.49
CA PRO A 63 -1.22 10.74 4.50
C PRO A 63 -2.04 10.81 3.21
N THR A 64 -3.10 11.62 3.21
CA THR A 64 -4.00 11.79 2.06
C THR A 64 -3.26 12.19 0.79
N GLU A 65 -2.28 13.08 0.89
CA GLU A 65 -1.48 13.48 -0.28
C GLU A 65 -0.70 12.30 -0.89
N GLY A 66 -0.04 11.50 -0.04
CA GLY A 66 0.72 10.33 -0.48
C GLY A 66 -0.18 9.29 -1.17
N TRP A 67 -1.34 9.01 -0.56
CA TRP A 67 -2.34 8.14 -1.16
C TRP A 67 -2.80 8.62 -2.53
N ASN A 68 -3.20 9.90 -2.63
CA ASN A 68 -3.72 10.47 -3.88
C ASN A 68 -2.67 10.42 -5.01
N LYS A 69 -1.39 10.65 -4.70
CA LYS A 69 -0.31 10.53 -5.68
C LYS A 69 -0.17 9.09 -6.18
N LEU A 70 -0.13 8.11 -5.29
CA LEU A 70 -0.01 6.71 -5.71
C LEU A 70 -1.20 6.26 -6.56
N VAL A 71 -2.43 6.61 -6.18
CA VAL A 71 -3.63 6.29 -6.98
C VAL A 71 -3.56 6.96 -8.36
N SER A 72 -3.10 8.22 -8.44
CA SER A 72 -2.94 8.90 -9.73
C SER A 72 -1.88 8.26 -10.63
N TRP A 73 -0.84 7.65 -10.06
CA TRP A 73 0.26 7.06 -10.83
C TRP A 73 0.02 5.60 -11.22
N TYR A 74 -0.65 4.84 -10.36
CA TYR A 74 -0.76 3.39 -10.49
C TYR A 74 -2.19 2.89 -10.59
N THR A 75 -3.20 3.73 -10.33
CA THR A 75 -4.60 3.36 -10.12
C THR A 75 -4.81 2.46 -8.89
N LEU A 76 -6.06 2.28 -8.51
CA LEU A 76 -6.48 1.28 -7.53
C LEU A 76 -6.91 0.02 -8.29
N MET A 77 -6.68 -1.16 -7.71
CA MET A 77 -7.20 -2.41 -8.26
C MET A 77 -8.73 -2.34 -8.43
N GLU A 78 -9.22 -2.82 -9.58
CA GLU A 78 -10.65 -2.80 -9.89
C GLU A 78 -11.46 -3.53 -8.81
N GLY A 79 -12.58 -2.92 -8.41
CA GLY A 79 -13.46 -3.46 -7.37
C GLY A 79 -12.99 -3.22 -5.92
N GLN A 80 -11.80 -2.67 -5.69
CA GLN A 80 -11.37 -2.26 -4.35
C GLN A 80 -11.75 -0.81 -4.04
N GLU A 81 -11.95 -0.53 -2.75
CA GLU A 81 -12.14 0.83 -2.23
C GLU A 81 -10.96 1.28 -1.36
N PRO A 82 -10.69 2.60 -1.26
CA PRO A 82 -9.64 3.14 -0.39
C PRO A 82 -9.87 2.78 1.09
N ILE A 83 -8.86 2.22 1.75
CA ILE A 83 -8.92 1.90 3.18
C ILE A 83 -8.52 3.14 4.00
N ALA A 84 -9.47 4.05 4.21
CA ALA A 84 -9.29 5.26 5.00
C ALA A 84 -9.39 4.98 6.52
N ARG A 85 -8.53 5.62 7.31
CA ARG A 85 -8.58 5.59 8.78
C ARG A 85 -8.36 6.99 9.35
N LYS A 86 -9.01 7.26 10.48
CA LYS A 86 -8.88 8.51 11.22
C LYS A 86 -7.80 8.37 12.30
N VAL A 87 -7.03 9.44 12.50
CA VAL A 87 -6.08 9.53 13.61
C VAL A 87 -6.87 9.87 14.87
N HIS A 88 -6.68 9.09 15.92
CA HIS A 88 -7.24 9.34 17.25
C HIS A 88 -6.10 9.47 18.25
N ILE A 89 -6.23 10.43 19.18
CA ILE A 89 -5.30 10.56 20.29
C ILE A 89 -5.53 9.36 21.21
N LYS A 90 -4.50 8.54 21.42
CA LYS A 90 -4.51 7.53 22.49
C LYS A 90 -4.04 8.21 23.76
N ASN A 91 -4.95 8.41 24.70
CA ASN A 91 -4.59 8.81 26.05
C ASN A 91 -4.11 7.54 26.77
N ASN A 92 -2.83 7.50 27.13
CA ASN A 92 -2.24 6.46 27.97
C ASN A 92 -2.42 6.81 29.44
#